data_AF-A0A2V5ZJR4-F1
#
_entry.id   AF-A0A2V5ZJR4-F1
#
_cell.length_a   1.000
_cell.length_b   1.000
_cell.length_c   1.000
_cell.angle_alpha   90.00
_cell.angle_beta   90.00
_cell.angle_gamma   90.00
#
_symmetry.space_group_name_H-M   'P 1'
#
loop_
_entity.id
_entity.type
_entity.pdbx_description
1 polymer ?
#
loop_
_entity_poly.entity_id
_entity_poly.type
_entity_poly.pdbx_seq_one_letter_code
_entity_poly.pdbx_strand_id
1 'polypeptide(L)'
;MKTSILLGTATGLLAALSAAPAMADPPTPVTCGNVITAPGEYVLASDCTGLGITIAASDVHLKLNGHTMTGLGIFTQVAGILAFSASDVHIEGPGTIQLYTHGIRFDTVTNSHVEQVTCIHTDTGLLLNPQTSNTHVDNNVFSMTDGGGPGIHCQNFTSDNHLNNNQTFSNTHDGILISPAATNYHVNGNTALGNIGFDLEDDNANSDANMWNGNTFVTANQPCIN
;
A
#
# COMPACT_ATOMS: atom_id res chain seq x y z
N MET A 1 -8.41 73.81 49.55
CA MET A 1 -8.79 72.64 48.73
C MET A 1 -7.60 72.23 47.88
N LYS A 2 -6.96 71.09 48.19
CA LYS A 2 -5.99 70.44 47.30
C LYS A 2 -6.32 68.96 47.26
N THR A 3 -6.79 68.56 46.09
CA THR A 3 -7.21 67.22 45.69
C THR A 3 -5.97 66.36 45.43
N SER A 4 -5.98 65.09 45.84
CA SER A 4 -4.98 64.11 45.40
C SER A 4 -5.68 62.79 45.10
N ILE A 5 -5.71 62.45 43.81
CA ILE A 5 -6.23 61.21 43.24
C ILE A 5 -5.01 60.30 43.01
N LEU A 6 -4.96 59.15 43.67
CA LEU A 6 -3.99 58.09 43.35
C LEU A 6 -4.57 57.24 42.20
N LEU A 7 -3.87 57.23 41.07
CA LEU A 7 -4.07 56.29 39.96
C LEU A 7 -3.04 55.16 40.11
N GLY A 8 -3.49 53.97 40.50
CA GLY A 8 -2.64 52.77 40.54
C GLY A 8 -2.61 52.10 39.17
N THR A 9 -1.45 52.09 38.52
CA THR A 9 -1.24 51.35 37.27
C THR A 9 -0.88 49.90 37.57
N ALA A 10 -1.78 48.97 37.24
CA ALA A 10 -1.54 47.54 37.28
C ALA A 10 -0.72 47.12 36.06
N THR A 11 0.55 46.78 36.27
CA THR A 11 1.44 46.26 35.22
C THR A 11 1.18 44.76 35.06
N GLY A 12 0.39 44.40 34.05
CA GLY A 12 0.20 43.01 33.65
C GLY A 12 1.42 42.49 32.89
N LEU A 13 2.14 41.53 33.47
CA LEU A 13 3.26 40.85 32.85
C LEU A 13 2.72 39.76 31.89
N LEU A 14 2.75 40.02 30.58
CA LEU A 14 2.52 38.99 29.56
C LEU A 14 3.73 38.05 29.54
N ALA A 15 3.56 36.84 30.08
CA ALA A 15 4.49 35.75 29.85
C ALA A 15 4.25 35.18 28.44
N ALA A 16 5.12 35.51 27.49
CA ALA A 16 5.14 34.89 26.18
C ALA A 16 5.61 33.43 26.33
N LEU A 17 4.69 32.48 26.29
CA LEU A 17 5.03 31.06 26.11
C LEU A 17 5.60 30.91 24.70
N SER A 18 6.92 30.75 24.62
CA SER A 18 7.56 30.25 23.41
C SER A 18 7.25 28.75 23.33
N ALA A 19 6.30 28.37 22.49
CA ALA A 19 6.14 26.99 22.09
C ALA A 19 7.39 26.60 21.27
N ALA A 20 8.31 25.86 21.89
CA ALA A 20 9.37 25.21 21.13
C ALA A 20 8.73 24.26 20.12
N PRO A 21 9.23 24.17 18.88
CA PRO A 21 8.72 23.19 17.93
C PRO A 21 8.88 21.80 18.55
N ALA A 22 7.77 21.08 18.66
CA ALA A 22 7.82 19.68 19.05
C ALA A 22 8.63 18.94 17.98
N MET A 23 9.78 18.38 18.39
CA MET A 23 10.50 17.44 17.54
C MET A 23 9.59 16.25 17.30
N ALA A 24 9.38 15.87 16.04
CA ALA A 24 8.69 14.62 15.73
C ALA A 24 9.47 13.46 16.38
N ASP A 25 8.75 12.56 17.04
CA ASP A 25 9.35 11.35 17.58
C ASP A 25 9.99 10.54 16.43
N PRO A 26 11.15 9.90 16.65
CA PRO A 26 11.77 9.07 15.63
C PRO A 26 10.82 7.92 15.23
N PRO A 27 10.83 7.48 13.96
CA PRO A 27 10.03 6.33 13.53
C PRO A 27 10.29 5.10 14.39
N THR A 28 9.24 4.35 14.69
CA THR A 28 9.31 3.13 15.50
C THR A 28 9.93 1.99 14.69
N PRO A 29 11.06 1.39 15.12
CA PRO A 29 11.66 0.28 14.41
C PRO A 29 10.79 -0.98 14.51
N VAL A 30 10.60 -1.69 13.40
CA VAL A 30 9.90 -2.98 13.32
C VAL A 30 10.72 -4.03 12.56
N THR A 31 10.35 -5.29 12.74
CA THR A 31 10.89 -6.45 12.03
C THR A 31 9.78 -7.46 11.70
N CYS A 32 10.11 -8.46 10.88
CA CYS A 32 9.24 -9.58 10.53
C CYS A 32 8.58 -10.21 11.77
N GLY A 33 7.27 -10.42 11.73
CA GLY A 33 6.47 -10.95 12.84
C GLY A 33 5.95 -9.91 13.82
N ASN A 34 6.29 -8.62 13.67
CA ASN A 34 5.67 -7.56 14.47
C ASN A 34 4.22 -7.29 14.04
N VAL A 35 3.43 -6.82 15.01
CA VAL A 35 2.08 -6.30 14.80
C VAL A 35 2.08 -4.82 15.17
N ILE A 36 1.75 -3.96 14.21
CA ILE A 36 1.58 -2.53 14.39
C ILE A 36 0.14 -2.28 14.85
N THR A 37 -0.02 -1.87 16.10
CA THR A 37 -1.35 -1.70 16.74
C THR A 37 -1.67 -0.24 17.10
N ALA A 38 -0.84 0.71 16.66
CA ALA A 38 -1.05 2.13 16.91
C ALA A 38 -0.69 2.95 15.65
N PRO A 39 -1.36 4.09 15.43
CA PRO A 39 -0.94 5.09 14.45
C PRO A 39 0.53 5.49 14.61
N GLY A 40 1.15 5.92 13.52
CA GLY A 40 2.47 6.55 13.54
C GLY A 40 3.41 6.14 12.41
N GLU A 41 4.65 6.59 12.55
CA GLU A 41 5.75 6.31 11.63
C GLU A 41 6.51 5.05 12.08
N TYR A 42 6.73 4.13 11.15
CA TYR A 42 7.41 2.87 11.35
C TYR A 42 8.48 2.66 10.29
N VAL A 43 9.57 1.99 10.67
CA VAL A 43 10.66 1.66 9.74
C VAL A 43 11.11 0.23 9.94
N LEU A 44 11.26 -0.52 8.84
CA LEU A 44 11.88 -1.83 8.87
C LEU A 44 13.35 -1.65 9.28
N ALA A 45 13.72 -2.22 10.43
CA ALA A 45 15.00 -1.92 11.07
C ALA A 45 16.21 -2.61 10.40
N SER A 46 15.97 -3.73 9.73
CA SER A 46 16.96 -4.53 9.03
C SER A 46 16.24 -5.51 8.09
N ASP A 47 17.02 -6.17 7.22
CA ASP A 47 16.54 -7.38 6.54
C ASP A 47 16.04 -8.39 7.58
N CYS A 48 14.98 -9.12 7.22
CA CYS A 48 14.36 -10.05 8.15
C CYS A 48 13.80 -11.28 7.43
N THR A 49 13.61 -12.36 8.21
CA THR A 49 13.08 -13.62 7.72
C THR A 49 12.01 -14.15 8.66
N GLY A 50 10.96 -14.75 8.12
CA GLY A 50 9.93 -15.43 8.90
C GLY A 50 8.53 -14.95 8.59
N LEU A 51 7.75 -14.70 9.63
CA LEU A 51 6.40 -14.15 9.50
C LEU A 51 6.43 -12.74 8.89
N GLY A 52 5.32 -12.32 8.26
CA GLY A 52 5.17 -10.95 7.79
C GLY A 52 4.96 -9.94 8.90
N ILE A 53 4.82 -8.67 8.52
CA ILE A 53 4.36 -7.60 9.38
C ILE A 53 2.84 -7.49 9.26
N THR A 54 2.16 -7.38 10.40
CA THR A 54 0.72 -7.12 10.44
C THR A 54 0.46 -5.68 10.85
N ILE A 55 -0.37 -4.96 10.10
CA ILE A 55 -0.86 -3.62 10.39
C ILE A 55 -2.33 -3.73 10.82
N ALA A 56 -2.57 -3.45 12.10
CA ALA A 56 -3.87 -3.57 12.77
C ALA A 56 -4.38 -2.20 13.28
N ALA A 57 -3.86 -1.10 12.73
CA ALA A 57 -4.22 0.27 13.06
C ALA A 57 -4.28 1.12 11.79
N SER A 58 -5.14 2.14 11.81
CA SER A 58 -5.13 3.22 10.82
C SER A 58 -4.00 4.21 11.06
N ASP A 59 -3.80 5.12 10.10
CA ASP A 59 -2.82 6.21 10.20
C ASP A 59 -1.39 5.70 10.42
N VAL A 60 -1.00 4.68 9.65
CA VAL A 60 0.29 4.00 9.75
C VAL A 60 1.11 4.29 8.51
N HIS A 61 2.33 4.79 8.69
CA HIS A 61 3.32 4.89 7.62
C HIS A 61 4.48 3.91 7.90
N LEU A 62 4.55 2.83 7.13
CA LEU A 62 5.61 1.84 7.19
C LEU A 62 6.61 2.03 6.05
N LYS A 63 7.86 2.34 6.40
CA LYS A 63 8.99 2.48 5.47
C LYS A 63 9.84 1.22 5.45
N LEU A 64 10.05 0.64 4.27
CA LEU A 64 10.91 -0.55 4.09
C LEU A 64 12.39 -0.20 4.01
N ASN A 65 12.73 1.05 3.66
CA ASN A 65 14.08 1.63 3.76
C ASN A 65 15.21 0.79 3.09
N GLY A 66 14.89 0.15 1.97
CA GLY A 66 15.79 -0.68 1.17
C GLY A 66 15.97 -2.10 1.67
N HIS A 67 15.31 -2.49 2.76
CA HIS A 67 15.47 -3.81 3.35
C HIS A 67 14.67 -4.90 2.63
N THR A 68 15.11 -6.14 2.84
CA THR A 68 14.47 -7.35 2.30
C THR A 68 13.72 -8.12 3.39
N MET A 69 12.45 -8.38 3.16
CA MET A 69 11.61 -9.30 3.93
C MET A 69 11.53 -10.64 3.21
N THR A 70 11.97 -11.72 3.86
CA THR A 70 11.96 -13.07 3.30
C THR A 70 11.01 -13.99 4.07
N GLY A 71 9.97 -14.48 3.39
CA GLY A 71 9.00 -15.38 3.97
C GLY A 71 9.51 -16.82 4.11
N LEU A 72 8.65 -17.67 4.68
CA LEU A 72 8.92 -19.09 4.89
C LEU A 72 8.54 -19.97 3.69
N GLY A 73 8.13 -19.36 2.57
CA GLY A 73 7.68 -20.01 1.36
C GLY A 73 6.24 -19.63 0.98
N ILE A 74 5.92 -19.78 -0.30
CA ILE A 74 4.67 -19.32 -0.91
C ILE A 74 3.43 -20.16 -0.51
N PHE A 75 3.61 -21.37 0.03
CA PHE A 75 2.52 -22.25 0.45
C PHE A 75 2.18 -22.16 1.95
N THR A 76 2.67 -21.11 2.63
CA THR A 76 2.50 -20.94 4.08
C THR A 76 1.23 -20.18 4.47
N GLN A 77 0.52 -19.60 3.49
CA GLN A 77 -0.64 -18.71 3.68
C GLN A 77 -0.32 -17.44 4.47
N VAL A 78 0.94 -17.02 4.50
CA VAL A 78 1.40 -15.81 5.19
C VAL A 78 1.64 -14.70 4.16
N ALA A 79 1.14 -13.50 4.42
CA ALA A 79 1.49 -12.30 3.66
C ALA A 79 2.79 -11.69 4.20
N GLY A 80 3.59 -11.06 3.34
CA GLY A 80 4.75 -10.28 3.76
C GLY A 80 4.34 -9.07 4.57
N ILE A 81 3.36 -8.32 4.06
CA ILE A 81 2.66 -7.28 4.81
C ILE A 81 1.15 -7.52 4.71
N LEU A 82 0.48 -7.61 5.86
CA LEU A 82 -0.97 -7.71 5.97
C LEU A 82 -1.50 -6.45 6.65
N ALA A 83 -2.33 -5.67 5.97
CA ALA A 83 -3.16 -4.64 6.61
C ALA A 83 -4.62 -5.10 6.63
N PHE A 84 -5.31 -4.95 7.76
CA PHE A 84 -6.70 -5.39 7.86
C PHE A 84 -7.55 -4.39 8.65
N SER A 85 -8.78 -4.14 8.16
CA SER A 85 -9.77 -3.25 8.81
C SER A 85 -9.18 -1.91 9.24
N ALA A 86 -8.39 -1.30 8.35
CA ALA A 86 -7.63 -0.09 8.60
C ALA A 86 -7.84 0.94 7.48
N SER A 87 -7.52 2.19 7.76
CA SER A 87 -7.50 3.27 6.78
C SER A 87 -6.18 4.03 6.86
N ASP A 88 -5.86 4.78 5.81
CA ASP A 88 -4.71 5.69 5.84
C ASP A 88 -3.39 4.94 6.16
N VAL A 89 -3.25 3.75 5.57
CA VAL A 89 -2.05 2.92 5.64
C VAL A 89 -1.15 3.26 4.44
N HIS A 90 0.08 3.68 4.71
CA HIS A 90 1.09 3.95 3.70
C HIS A 90 2.25 2.96 3.84
N ILE A 91 2.47 2.14 2.81
CA ILE A 91 3.65 1.26 2.70
C ILE A 91 4.59 1.86 1.66
N GLU A 92 5.75 2.30 2.11
CA GLU A 92 6.72 3.03 1.28
C GLU A 92 8.02 2.23 1.15
N GLY A 93 8.47 2.09 -0.09
CA GLY A 93 9.78 1.56 -0.44
C GLY A 93 10.93 2.59 -0.33
N PRO A 94 12.09 2.32 -0.96
CA PRO A 94 12.40 1.05 -1.62
C PRO A 94 12.38 -0.11 -0.62
N GLY A 95 12.14 -1.32 -1.09
CA GLY A 95 12.18 -2.53 -0.26
C GLY A 95 11.77 -3.75 -1.06
N THR A 96 12.28 -4.93 -0.69
CA THR A 96 11.95 -6.20 -1.36
C THR A 96 11.18 -7.12 -0.43
N ILE A 97 10.07 -7.67 -0.92
CA ILE A 97 9.26 -8.67 -0.22
C ILE A 97 9.25 -9.94 -1.06
N GLN A 98 9.69 -11.06 -0.48
CA GLN A 98 9.82 -12.31 -1.22
C GLN A 98 9.47 -13.56 -0.43
N LEU A 99 9.13 -14.65 -1.13
CA LEU A 99 8.84 -15.96 -0.55
C LEU A 99 7.67 -15.97 0.46
N TYR A 100 6.67 -15.12 0.21
CA TYR A 100 5.39 -15.11 0.92
C TYR A 100 4.27 -15.57 0.01
N THR A 101 3.14 -16.03 0.55
CA THR A 101 1.95 -16.32 -0.26
C THR A 101 1.47 -15.03 -0.93
N HIS A 102 1.38 -13.94 -0.18
CA HIS A 102 1.09 -12.62 -0.73
C HIS A 102 2.24 -11.70 -0.39
N GLY A 103 2.76 -10.92 -1.34
CA GLY A 103 3.74 -9.88 -0.99
C GLY A 103 3.10 -8.87 -0.03
N ILE A 104 2.02 -8.25 -0.52
CA ILE A 104 1.17 -7.35 0.27
C ILE A 104 -0.29 -7.82 0.15
N ARG A 105 -1.03 -7.78 1.26
CA ARG A 105 -2.45 -8.12 1.31
C ARG A 105 -3.22 -7.07 2.12
N PHE A 106 -4.25 -6.49 1.51
CA PHE A 106 -5.16 -5.53 2.12
C PHE A 106 -6.55 -6.15 2.29
N ASP A 107 -6.98 -6.31 3.54
CA ASP A 107 -8.29 -6.86 3.90
C ASP A 107 -9.19 -5.75 4.47
N THR A 108 -10.14 -5.25 3.66
CA THR A 108 -11.04 -4.16 4.07
C THR A 108 -10.23 -2.91 4.47
N VAL A 109 -9.39 -2.44 3.54
CA VAL A 109 -8.50 -1.29 3.75
C VAL A 109 -8.94 -0.10 2.89
N THR A 110 -8.91 1.11 3.42
CA THR A 110 -9.32 2.30 2.65
C THR A 110 -8.32 3.45 2.70
N ASN A 111 -8.40 4.39 1.74
CA ASN A 111 -7.61 5.62 1.72
C ASN A 111 -6.10 5.39 1.88
N SER A 112 -5.59 4.31 1.29
CA SER A 112 -4.25 3.79 1.58
C SER A 112 -3.33 3.89 0.36
N HIS A 113 -2.03 3.73 0.58
CA HIS A 113 -1.02 3.87 -0.45
C HIS A 113 0.04 2.78 -0.34
N VAL A 114 0.44 2.22 -1.49
CA VAL A 114 1.61 1.35 -1.60
C VAL A 114 2.49 1.92 -2.71
N GLU A 115 3.73 2.26 -2.39
CA GLU A 115 4.65 2.79 -3.40
C GLU A 115 6.09 2.28 -3.29
N GLN A 116 6.73 2.16 -4.45
CA GLN A 116 8.15 1.83 -4.60
C GLN A 116 8.56 0.49 -3.97
N VAL A 117 7.62 -0.42 -3.78
CA VAL A 117 7.87 -1.77 -3.25
C VAL A 117 8.13 -2.75 -4.40
N THR A 118 9.06 -3.68 -4.18
CA THR A 118 9.30 -4.82 -5.06
C THR A 118 8.81 -6.10 -4.39
N CYS A 119 7.84 -6.78 -4.98
CA CYS A 119 7.43 -8.13 -4.59
C CYS A 119 7.90 -9.14 -5.64
N ILE A 120 8.65 -10.16 -5.20
CA ILE A 120 9.16 -11.21 -6.07
C ILE A 120 9.04 -12.59 -5.44
N HIS A 121 8.90 -13.65 -6.23
CA HIS A 121 8.81 -15.02 -5.72
C HIS A 121 7.70 -15.18 -4.66
N THR A 122 6.57 -14.53 -4.89
CA THR A 122 5.35 -14.68 -4.08
C THR A 122 4.33 -15.53 -4.84
N ASP A 123 3.25 -15.99 -4.21
CA ASP A 123 2.13 -16.56 -4.97
C ASP A 123 1.34 -15.45 -5.69
N THR A 124 0.95 -14.40 -4.97
CA THR A 124 0.41 -13.15 -5.53
C THR A 124 1.28 -11.98 -5.08
N GLY A 125 1.55 -11.01 -5.97
CA GLY A 125 2.37 -9.84 -5.61
C GLY A 125 1.66 -8.91 -4.63
N LEU A 126 0.52 -8.37 -5.05
CA LEU A 126 -0.41 -7.57 -4.24
C LEU A 126 -1.82 -8.13 -4.35
N LEU A 127 -2.49 -8.32 -3.21
CA LEU A 127 -3.89 -8.72 -3.13
C LEU A 127 -4.72 -7.62 -2.46
N LEU A 128 -5.65 -7.04 -3.20
CA LEU A 128 -6.71 -6.18 -2.67
C LEU A 128 -7.97 -7.04 -2.47
N ASN A 129 -8.28 -7.38 -1.22
CA ASN A 129 -9.44 -8.18 -0.87
C ASN A 129 -10.72 -7.33 -0.78
N PRO A 130 -11.91 -7.97 -0.73
CA PRO A 130 -13.19 -7.28 -0.73
C PRO A 130 -13.27 -6.12 0.26
N GLN A 131 -14.02 -5.08 -0.14
CA GLN A 131 -14.21 -3.82 0.61
C GLN A 131 -12.94 -2.97 0.75
N THR A 132 -11.91 -3.24 -0.06
CA THR A 132 -10.76 -2.33 -0.21
C THR A 132 -11.09 -1.25 -1.23
N SER A 133 -10.94 0.03 -0.85
CA SER A 133 -11.28 1.15 -1.72
C SER A 133 -10.42 2.39 -1.54
N ASN A 134 -10.44 3.29 -2.52
CA ASN A 134 -9.68 4.53 -2.51
C ASN A 134 -8.19 4.31 -2.18
N THR A 135 -7.63 3.22 -2.66
CA THR A 135 -6.23 2.85 -2.47
C THR A 135 -5.44 3.14 -3.73
N HIS A 136 -4.27 3.74 -3.54
CA HIS A 136 -3.30 4.01 -4.58
C HIS A 136 -2.19 2.95 -4.54
N VAL A 137 -1.84 2.42 -5.70
CA VAL A 137 -0.75 1.46 -5.87
C VAL A 137 0.13 2.02 -6.96
N ASP A 138 1.25 2.63 -6.57
CA ASP A 138 2.01 3.50 -7.46
C ASP A 138 3.50 3.11 -7.54
N ASN A 139 4.02 2.97 -8.75
CA ASN A 139 5.47 2.75 -8.99
C ASN A 139 6.05 1.48 -8.32
N ASN A 140 5.25 0.42 -8.18
CA ASN A 140 5.71 -0.85 -7.62
C ASN A 140 6.15 -1.84 -8.69
N VAL A 141 6.88 -2.88 -8.27
CA VAL A 141 7.29 -4.00 -9.12
C VAL A 141 6.72 -5.29 -8.55
N PHE A 142 5.89 -6.01 -9.32
CA PHE A 142 5.35 -7.31 -8.98
C PHE A 142 5.75 -8.32 -10.05
N SER A 143 6.73 -9.17 -9.77
CA SER A 143 7.29 -10.05 -10.80
C SER A 143 7.63 -11.44 -10.29
N MET A 144 7.72 -12.40 -11.20
CA MET A 144 8.13 -13.77 -10.88
C MET A 144 7.26 -14.36 -9.76
N THR A 145 5.93 -14.25 -9.85
CA THR A 145 5.06 -15.00 -8.95
C THR A 145 5.17 -16.50 -9.25
N ASP A 146 5.35 -17.32 -8.20
CA ASP A 146 5.68 -18.74 -8.30
C ASP A 146 4.51 -19.68 -7.97
N GLY A 147 3.41 -19.15 -7.40
CA GLY A 147 2.31 -19.96 -6.86
C GLY A 147 1.09 -20.10 -7.78
N GLY A 148 1.08 -19.42 -8.93
CA GLY A 148 -0.05 -19.37 -9.85
C GLY A 148 -0.98 -18.17 -9.64
N GLY A 149 -0.65 -17.23 -8.76
CA GLY A 149 -1.34 -15.94 -8.63
C GLY A 149 -0.80 -14.83 -9.54
N PRO A 150 -1.57 -13.75 -9.74
CA PRO A 150 -1.18 -12.63 -10.57
C PRO A 150 -0.20 -11.68 -9.88
N GLY A 151 0.40 -10.77 -10.64
CA GLY A 151 1.21 -9.68 -10.07
C GLY A 151 0.38 -8.81 -9.13
N ILE A 152 -0.76 -8.32 -9.61
CA ILE A 152 -1.76 -7.57 -8.83
C ILE A 152 -3.13 -8.24 -8.99
N HIS A 153 -3.75 -8.63 -7.87
CA HIS A 153 -5.12 -9.15 -7.83
C HIS A 153 -6.05 -8.17 -7.14
N CYS A 154 -7.04 -7.69 -7.89
CA CYS A 154 -8.17 -6.92 -7.37
C CYS A 154 -9.39 -7.85 -7.27
N GLN A 155 -9.76 -8.26 -6.06
CA GLN A 155 -10.87 -9.18 -5.85
C GLN A 155 -12.23 -8.53 -5.95
N ASN A 156 -13.27 -9.35 -6.05
CA ASN A 156 -14.66 -8.92 -6.10
C ASN A 156 -14.99 -7.94 -4.96
N PHE A 157 -15.83 -6.95 -5.27
CA PHE A 157 -16.31 -5.94 -4.30
C PHE A 157 -15.22 -5.01 -3.73
N THR A 158 -14.11 -4.86 -4.44
CA THR A 158 -13.23 -3.69 -4.28
C THR A 158 -13.70 -2.56 -5.21
N SER A 159 -13.42 -1.31 -4.86
CA SER A 159 -13.82 -0.19 -5.71
C SER A 159 -12.91 1.03 -5.60
N ASP A 160 -12.96 1.94 -6.57
CA ASP A 160 -12.36 3.27 -6.48
C ASP A 160 -10.84 3.24 -6.26
N ASN A 161 -10.13 2.26 -6.80
CA ASN A 161 -8.70 2.10 -6.59
C ASN A 161 -7.91 2.55 -7.83
N HIS A 162 -6.70 3.05 -7.58
CA HIS A 162 -5.81 3.59 -8.61
C HIS A 162 -4.56 2.72 -8.70
N LEU A 163 -4.30 2.16 -9.88
CA LEU A 163 -3.09 1.41 -10.18
C LEU A 163 -2.28 2.23 -11.18
N ASN A 164 -1.21 2.89 -10.73
CA ASN A 164 -0.43 3.78 -11.60
C ASN A 164 1.04 3.38 -11.70
N ASN A 165 1.55 3.31 -12.94
CA ASN A 165 2.97 3.13 -13.23
C ASN A 165 3.61 1.90 -12.56
N ASN A 166 2.81 0.86 -12.28
CA ASN A 166 3.34 -0.40 -11.77
C ASN A 166 3.92 -1.24 -12.89
N GLN A 167 4.86 -2.10 -12.54
CA GLN A 167 5.45 -3.07 -13.44
C GLN A 167 5.05 -4.47 -12.99
N THR A 168 4.38 -5.22 -13.87
CA THR A 168 3.97 -6.59 -13.62
C THR A 168 4.55 -7.50 -14.72
N PHE A 169 5.51 -8.37 -14.39
CA PHE A 169 6.16 -9.15 -15.44
C PHE A 169 6.58 -10.54 -15.00
N SER A 170 6.59 -11.47 -15.98
CA SER A 170 7.00 -12.86 -15.76
C SER A 170 6.23 -13.55 -14.62
N ASN A 171 4.97 -13.17 -14.42
CA ASN A 171 4.10 -13.81 -13.43
C ASN A 171 3.52 -15.10 -13.99
N THR A 172 3.26 -16.07 -13.11
CA THR A 172 2.70 -17.37 -13.51
C THR A 172 1.21 -17.33 -13.83
N HIS A 173 0.57 -16.18 -13.62
CA HIS A 173 -0.81 -15.87 -14.00
C HIS A 173 -0.83 -14.54 -14.76
N ASP A 174 -1.78 -13.65 -14.48
CA ASP A 174 -1.88 -12.34 -15.12
C ASP A 174 -0.89 -11.34 -14.54
N GLY A 175 -0.63 -10.27 -15.29
CA GLY A 175 0.05 -9.11 -14.74
C GLY A 175 -0.84 -8.37 -13.74
N ILE A 176 -1.99 -7.87 -14.23
CA ILE A 176 -3.02 -7.21 -13.43
C ILE A 176 -4.36 -7.89 -13.70
N LEU A 177 -5.01 -8.39 -12.65
CA LEU A 177 -6.32 -9.03 -12.70
C LEU A 177 -7.35 -8.22 -11.92
N ILE A 178 -8.38 -7.72 -12.61
CA ILE A 178 -9.58 -7.13 -12.01
C ILE A 178 -10.73 -8.13 -12.08
N SER A 179 -11.11 -8.67 -10.92
CA SER A 179 -12.14 -9.71 -10.80
C SER A 179 -13.56 -9.15 -11.04
N PRO A 180 -14.57 -10.02 -11.25
CA PRO A 180 -15.95 -9.56 -11.40
C PRO A 180 -16.41 -8.73 -10.19
N ALA A 181 -17.17 -7.66 -10.46
CA ALA A 181 -17.69 -6.74 -9.45
C ALA A 181 -16.60 -5.95 -8.68
N ALA A 182 -15.35 -5.97 -9.13
CA ALA A 182 -14.35 -4.95 -8.80
C ALA A 182 -14.50 -3.79 -9.79
N THR A 183 -14.84 -2.59 -9.32
CA THR A 183 -15.29 -1.50 -10.21
C THR A 183 -14.67 -0.15 -9.89
N ASN A 184 -14.82 0.81 -10.81
CA ASN A 184 -14.25 2.15 -10.74
C ASN A 184 -12.74 2.17 -10.53
N TYR A 185 -12.03 1.24 -11.17
CA TYR A 185 -10.57 1.27 -11.20
C TYR A 185 -10.05 2.28 -12.22
N HIS A 186 -8.97 2.94 -11.85
CA HIS A 186 -8.15 3.75 -12.73
C HIS A 186 -6.80 3.06 -12.94
N VAL A 187 -6.63 2.38 -14.07
CA VAL A 187 -5.42 1.61 -14.40
C VAL A 187 -4.62 2.38 -15.45
N ASN A 188 -3.60 3.12 -14.99
CA ASN A 188 -2.90 4.10 -15.83
C ASN A 188 -1.39 3.85 -15.89
N GLY A 189 -0.82 3.89 -17.09
CA GLY A 189 0.64 3.92 -17.25
C GLY A 189 1.37 2.65 -16.78
N ASN A 190 0.65 1.55 -16.51
CA ASN A 190 1.28 0.33 -16.04
C ASN A 190 1.97 -0.40 -17.18
N THR A 191 3.04 -1.11 -16.87
CA THR A 191 3.70 -2.03 -17.81
C THR A 191 3.44 -3.46 -17.35
N ALA A 192 2.77 -4.25 -18.18
CA ALA A 192 2.48 -5.65 -17.92
C ALA A 192 3.02 -6.50 -19.07
N LEU A 193 4.07 -7.31 -18.84
CA LEU A 193 4.74 -8.04 -19.92
C LEU A 193 5.20 -9.44 -19.54
N GLY A 194 4.95 -10.39 -20.44
CA GLY A 194 5.47 -11.76 -20.33
C GLY A 194 4.84 -12.55 -19.19
N ASN A 195 3.61 -12.19 -18.83
CA ASN A 195 2.79 -12.95 -17.88
C ASN A 195 2.19 -14.18 -18.61
N ILE A 196 1.98 -15.29 -17.89
CA ILE A 196 1.50 -16.54 -18.52
C ILE A 196 0.03 -16.45 -18.93
N GLY A 197 -0.78 -15.79 -18.10
CA GLY A 197 -2.18 -15.48 -18.41
C GLY A 197 -2.28 -14.34 -19.42
N PHE A 198 -3.09 -13.34 -19.11
CA PHE A 198 -3.07 -12.06 -19.78
C PHE A 198 -2.10 -11.11 -19.10
N ASP A 199 -1.54 -10.17 -19.86
CA ASP A 199 -0.82 -9.07 -19.22
C ASP A 199 -1.80 -8.21 -18.41
N LEU A 200 -2.98 -7.94 -18.96
CA LEU A 200 -4.06 -7.19 -18.31
C LEU A 200 -5.41 -7.92 -18.47
N GLU A 201 -6.09 -8.19 -17.36
CA GLU A 201 -7.39 -8.87 -17.33
C GLU A 201 -8.44 -8.04 -16.59
N ASP A 202 -9.61 -7.87 -17.22
CA ASP A 202 -10.83 -7.34 -16.61
C ASP A 202 -11.96 -8.38 -16.78
N ASP A 203 -12.48 -8.89 -15.68
CA ASP A 203 -13.54 -9.90 -15.68
C ASP A 203 -14.95 -9.30 -15.51
N ASN A 204 -15.08 -7.97 -15.52
CA ASN A 204 -16.39 -7.35 -15.54
C ASN A 204 -17.05 -7.54 -16.91
N ALA A 205 -18.35 -7.85 -16.92
CA ALA A 205 -19.05 -8.24 -18.14
C ALA A 205 -19.03 -7.19 -19.28
N ASN A 206 -18.79 -5.91 -18.94
CA ASN A 206 -18.79 -4.79 -19.85
C ASN A 206 -17.56 -3.90 -19.61
N SER A 207 -17.16 -3.22 -20.67
CA SER A 207 -16.05 -2.26 -20.72
C SER A 207 -16.34 -0.89 -20.09
N ASP A 208 -17.28 -0.81 -19.15
CA ASP A 208 -17.74 0.43 -18.51
C ASP A 208 -17.44 0.47 -17.01
N ALA A 209 -16.95 -0.62 -16.43
CA ALA A 209 -16.65 -0.71 -15.01
C ALA A 209 -15.35 0.00 -14.63
N ASN A 210 -14.35 0.01 -15.51
CA ASN A 210 -12.98 0.45 -15.21
C ASN A 210 -12.41 1.29 -16.35
N MET A 211 -11.46 2.17 -16.00
CA MET A 211 -10.73 3.00 -16.95
C MET A 211 -9.31 2.49 -17.12
N TRP A 212 -8.96 2.21 -18.37
CA TRP A 212 -7.63 1.76 -18.80
C TRP A 212 -7.04 2.84 -19.69
N ASN A 213 -5.86 3.34 -19.36
CA ASN A 213 -5.23 4.42 -20.11
C ASN A 213 -3.69 4.36 -20.11
N GLY A 214 -3.12 4.24 -21.30
CA GLY A 214 -1.69 4.36 -21.53
C GLY A 214 -0.87 3.23 -20.92
N ASN A 215 -1.45 2.03 -20.83
CA ASN A 215 -0.73 0.85 -20.35
C ASN A 215 0.13 0.25 -21.47
N THR A 216 1.20 -0.42 -21.10
CA THR A 216 2.08 -1.13 -22.04
C THR A 216 1.95 -2.63 -21.79
N PHE A 217 1.40 -3.36 -22.77
CA PHE A 217 1.12 -4.79 -22.67
C PHE A 217 1.08 -5.47 -24.04
N VAL A 218 1.10 -6.81 -24.06
CA VAL A 218 0.95 -7.61 -25.29
C VAL A 218 -0.41 -8.31 -25.35
N THR A 219 -0.91 -8.79 -24.22
CA THR A 219 -2.15 -9.57 -24.15
C THR A 219 -3.17 -8.97 -23.19
N ALA A 220 -4.43 -8.93 -23.60
CA ALA A 220 -5.54 -8.54 -22.74
C ALA A 220 -6.79 -9.36 -23.07
N ASN A 221 -7.66 -9.58 -22.08
CA ASN A 221 -8.86 -10.40 -22.26
C ASN A 221 -10.06 -9.62 -22.86
N GLN A 222 -10.03 -8.28 -22.79
CA GLN A 222 -11.08 -7.40 -23.30
C GLN A 222 -10.57 -6.32 -24.26
N PRO A 223 -11.37 -5.94 -25.27
CA PRO A 223 -10.96 -4.96 -26.29
C PRO A 223 -10.90 -3.51 -25.79
N CYS A 224 -11.43 -3.21 -24.60
CA CYS A 224 -11.40 -1.88 -24.01
C CYS A 224 -10.10 -1.55 -23.27
N ILE A 225 -9.33 -2.58 -22.94
CA ILE A 225 -8.05 -2.44 -22.26
C ILE A 225 -7.05 -1.85 -23.25
N ASN A 226 -6.44 -0.72 -22.88
CA ASN A 226 -5.52 0.06 -23.71
C ASN A 226 -4.40 0.72 -22.89
#